data_AF-A0A7R9TG61-F1
#
_entry.id   AF-A0A7R9TG61-F1
#
_cell.length_a   1.000
_cell.length_b   1.000
_cell.length_c   1.000
_cell.angle_alpha   90.00
_cell.angle_beta   90.00
_cell.angle_gamma   90.00
#
_symmetry.space_group_name_H-M   'P 1'
#
loop_
_entity.id
_entity.type
_entity.pdbx_description
1 polymer ?
#
loop_
_entity_poly.entity_id
_entity_poly.type
_entity_poly.pdbx_seq_one_letter_code
_entity_poly.pdbx_strand_id
1 'polypeptide(L)'
;GMAEPVQTPTLSPTLLCSLGGPDQLSRALSALRWKRNQQATVLVSSAGMTVSVAEAQAMRAHAFLSAAVFESFEYIGPVKGSTFGVQLGALLDTLALFSARGGGSTYGGGGGDAGSGHGVLTMQYPGVDDSLVLGMEDASEALCTDAEMRTHVLDPADDGAQAIALQADAVAFAVEASVLRDAVEDLEAVASV
;
A
#
# COMPACT_ATOMS: atom_id res chain seq x y z
N GLY A 1 1.63 -3.94 50.20
CA GLY A 1 1.56 -4.56 48.87
C GLY A 1 1.21 -3.49 47.88
N MET A 2 2.20 -2.96 47.18
CA MET A 2 1.99 -2.13 45.99
C MET A 2 2.24 -3.06 44.81
N ALA A 3 1.19 -3.35 44.05
CA ALA A 3 1.33 -4.02 42.78
C ALA A 3 1.96 -3.03 41.80
N GLU A 4 3.16 -3.33 41.33
CA GLU A 4 3.73 -2.64 40.16
C GLU A 4 2.78 -2.86 38.97
N PRO A 5 2.59 -1.84 38.10
CA PRO A 5 1.90 -2.05 36.85
C PRO A 5 2.69 -3.08 36.03
N VAL A 6 2.03 -4.17 35.67
CA VAL A 6 2.52 -5.11 34.65
C VAL A 6 2.79 -4.31 33.39
N GLN A 7 4.06 -4.03 33.12
CA GLN A 7 4.50 -3.60 31.80
C GLN A 7 4.30 -4.80 30.89
N THR A 8 3.24 -4.75 30.08
CA THR A 8 3.10 -5.61 28.92
C THR A 8 4.38 -5.43 28.08
N PRO A 9 5.06 -6.51 27.66
CA PRO A 9 6.20 -6.37 26.77
C PRO A 9 5.71 -5.68 25.50
N THR A 10 6.14 -4.44 25.29
CA THR A 10 5.94 -3.72 24.04
C THR A 10 6.76 -4.46 22.98
N LEU A 11 6.13 -5.41 22.29
CA LEU A 11 6.70 -6.01 21.09
C LEU A 11 6.88 -4.88 20.08
N SER A 12 8.13 -4.57 19.73
CA SER A 12 8.44 -3.56 18.72
C SER A 12 7.72 -3.92 17.42
N PRO A 13 7.05 -2.97 16.74
CA PRO A 13 6.32 -3.31 15.54
C PRO A 13 7.26 -3.82 14.45
N THR A 14 6.83 -4.85 13.73
CA THR A 14 7.58 -5.42 12.60
C THR A 14 7.79 -4.38 11.50
N LEU A 15 6.81 -3.50 11.27
CA LEU A 15 6.90 -2.36 10.36
C LEU A 15 6.35 -1.10 11.04
N LEU A 16 7.08 -0.01 10.88
CA LEU A 16 6.61 1.35 11.09
C LEU A 16 7.09 2.22 9.93
N CYS A 17 6.19 2.83 9.17
CA CYS A 17 6.58 3.76 8.12
C CYS A 17 5.62 4.94 7.98
N SER A 18 6.12 6.01 7.35
CA SER A 18 5.37 7.22 7.06
C SER A 18 5.60 7.71 5.63
N LEU A 19 4.58 8.37 5.06
CA LEU A 19 4.55 8.88 3.70
C LEU A 19 3.89 10.25 3.68
N GLY A 20 4.33 11.10 2.75
CA GLY A 20 3.66 12.34 2.33
C GLY A 20 2.29 12.04 1.72
N GLY A 21 1.36 11.79 2.64
CA GLY A 21 -0.04 11.41 2.54
C GLY A 21 -0.47 10.30 1.56
N PRO A 22 -1.77 9.99 1.54
CA PRO A 22 -2.29 8.71 1.03
C PRO A 22 -2.38 8.62 -0.50
N ASP A 23 -2.33 9.74 -1.21
CA ASP A 23 -2.58 9.76 -2.67
C ASP A 23 -1.53 9.01 -3.48
N GLN A 24 -0.27 9.09 -3.06
CA GLN A 24 0.81 8.41 -3.77
C GLN A 24 0.67 6.88 -3.64
N LEU A 25 0.38 6.40 -2.42
CA LEU A 25 0.12 4.99 -2.17
C LEU A 25 -1.15 4.52 -2.88
N SER A 26 -2.24 5.28 -2.78
CA SER A 26 -3.51 4.99 -3.44
C SER A 26 -3.34 4.85 -4.96
N ARG A 27 -2.62 5.78 -5.60
CA ARG A 27 -2.33 5.73 -7.04
C ARG A 27 -1.54 4.49 -7.41
N ALA A 28 -0.47 4.17 -6.68
CA ALA A 28 0.36 3.01 -6.96
C ALA A 28 -0.43 1.69 -6.84
N LEU A 29 -1.25 1.57 -5.79
CA LEU A 29 -2.03 0.37 -5.53
C LEU A 29 -3.29 0.25 -6.41
N SER A 30 -3.85 1.36 -6.88
CA SER A 30 -5.02 1.36 -7.77
C SER A 30 -4.72 0.66 -9.10
N ALA A 31 -3.46 0.72 -9.58
CA ALA A 31 -3.02 0.02 -10.79
C ALA A 31 -3.06 -1.50 -10.66
N LEU A 32 -3.10 -2.04 -9.43
CA LEU A 32 -3.20 -3.47 -9.16
C LEU A 32 -4.65 -3.96 -9.08
N ARG A 33 -5.63 -3.05 -9.01
CA ARG A 33 -7.03 -3.42 -8.77
C ARG A 33 -7.76 -3.69 -10.10
N TRP A 34 -8.09 -4.94 -10.36
CA TRP A 34 -9.01 -5.32 -11.46
C TRP A 34 -10.32 -5.96 -10.99
N LYS A 35 -10.47 -6.22 -9.67
CA LYS A 35 -11.71 -6.69 -9.04
C LYS A 35 -12.06 -5.87 -7.81
N ARG A 36 -13.35 -5.86 -7.46
CA ARG A 36 -13.82 -5.18 -6.23
C ARG A 36 -13.33 -5.88 -4.96
N ASN A 37 -13.47 -7.20 -4.91
CA ASN A 37 -13.06 -8.02 -3.78
C ASN A 37 -11.81 -8.81 -4.18
N GLN A 38 -10.66 -8.13 -4.12
CA GLN A 38 -9.37 -8.70 -4.48
C GLN A 38 -8.48 -8.75 -3.24
N GLN A 39 -7.96 -9.94 -2.95
CA GLN A 39 -6.93 -10.10 -1.93
C GLN A 39 -5.58 -9.69 -2.53
N ALA A 40 -4.78 -9.01 -1.72
CA ALA A 40 -3.41 -8.67 -2.02
C ALA A 40 -2.47 -9.24 -0.97
N THR A 41 -1.32 -9.68 -1.44
CA THR A 41 -0.18 -10.12 -0.64
C THR A 41 0.77 -8.94 -0.47
N VAL A 42 1.09 -8.59 0.77
CA VAL A 42 2.05 -7.55 1.12
C VAL A 42 3.31 -8.22 1.65
N LEU A 43 4.44 -7.98 1.01
CA LEU A 43 5.77 -8.35 1.47
C LEU A 43 6.48 -7.09 1.95
N VAL A 44 7.01 -7.11 3.16
CA VAL A 44 7.75 -5.99 3.75
C VAL A 44 9.13 -6.46 4.14
N SER A 45 10.14 -5.69 3.76
CA SER A 45 11.55 -5.97 4.06
C SER A 45 12.30 -4.65 4.27
N SER A 46 13.57 -4.72 4.63
CA SER A 46 14.43 -3.53 4.72
C SER A 46 14.57 -2.76 3.39
N ALA A 47 14.28 -3.39 2.25
CA ALA A 47 14.33 -2.73 0.95
C ALA A 47 13.05 -1.92 0.63
N GLY A 48 11.95 -2.19 1.33
CA GLY A 48 10.65 -1.56 1.09
C GLY A 48 9.49 -2.55 1.15
N MET A 49 8.38 -2.15 0.52
CA MET A 49 7.11 -2.87 0.50
C MET A 49 6.74 -3.28 -0.93
N THR A 50 6.43 -4.55 -1.13
CA THR A 50 5.86 -5.08 -2.37
C THR A 50 4.41 -5.47 -2.11
N VAL A 51 3.49 -4.96 -2.93
CA VAL A 51 2.10 -5.40 -2.94
C VAL A 51 1.86 -6.19 -4.22
N SER A 52 1.36 -7.41 -4.06
CA SER A 52 1.16 -8.37 -5.13
C SER A 52 -0.29 -8.82 -5.18
N VAL A 53 -0.83 -8.99 -6.37
CA VAL A 53 -2.13 -9.59 -6.62
C VAL A 53 -1.99 -10.69 -7.66
N ALA A 54 -2.73 -11.78 -7.50
CA ALA A 54 -2.71 -12.89 -8.43
C ALA A 54 -4.14 -13.41 -8.67
N GLU A 55 -4.37 -13.94 -9.86
CA GLU A 55 -5.62 -14.60 -10.22
C GLU A 55 -5.34 -15.88 -11.00
N ALA A 56 -5.83 -17.01 -10.46
CA ALA A 56 -5.97 -18.30 -11.13
C ALA A 56 -4.77 -18.73 -12.01
N GLN A 57 -3.54 -18.41 -11.58
CA GLN A 57 -2.28 -18.66 -12.32
C GLN A 57 -2.16 -17.96 -13.69
N ALA A 58 -3.13 -17.13 -14.09
CA ALA A 58 -3.16 -16.48 -15.40
C ALA A 58 -2.63 -15.04 -15.37
N MET A 59 -2.88 -14.33 -14.27
CA MET A 59 -2.48 -12.93 -14.12
C MET A 59 -1.82 -12.71 -12.78
N ARG A 60 -0.72 -11.95 -12.79
CA ARG A 60 -0.04 -11.50 -11.59
C ARG A 60 0.45 -10.08 -11.81
N ALA A 61 0.25 -9.22 -10.82
CA ALA A 61 0.75 -7.85 -10.84
C ALA A 61 1.39 -7.50 -9.50
N HIS A 62 2.38 -6.62 -9.55
CA HIS A 62 3.19 -6.22 -8.41
C HIS A 62 3.41 -4.72 -8.45
N ALA A 63 3.29 -4.06 -7.30
CA ALA A 63 3.78 -2.72 -7.08
C ALA A 63 4.88 -2.79 -6.01
N PHE A 64 6.08 -2.32 -6.35
CA PHE A 64 7.18 -2.19 -5.41
C PHE A 64 7.35 -0.73 -5.01
N LEU A 65 7.36 -0.49 -3.71
CA LEU A 65 7.60 0.80 -3.07
C LEU A 65 8.91 0.68 -2.31
N SER A 66 9.95 1.31 -2.83
CA SER A 66 11.26 1.35 -2.18
C SER A 66 11.17 2.04 -0.83
N ALA A 67 11.91 1.58 0.19
CA ALA A 67 12.03 2.27 1.48
C ALA A 67 12.40 3.76 1.32
N ALA A 68 13.10 4.14 0.25
CA ALA A 68 13.49 5.52 -0.04
C ALA A 68 12.34 6.45 -0.45
N VAL A 69 11.14 5.93 -0.79
CA VAL A 69 9.98 6.79 -1.09
C VAL A 69 9.22 7.22 0.17
N PHE A 70 9.52 6.60 1.31
CA PHE A 70 8.91 6.90 2.59
C PHE A 70 9.69 8.00 3.31
N GLU A 71 9.00 8.81 4.11
CA GLU A 71 9.63 9.80 4.98
C GLU A 71 10.35 9.13 6.16
N SER A 72 9.74 8.07 6.69
CA SER A 72 10.37 7.13 7.62
C SER A 72 10.01 5.70 7.27
N PHE A 73 10.95 4.78 7.40
CA PHE A 73 10.72 3.35 7.18
C PHE A 73 11.60 2.53 8.11
N GLU A 74 10.97 1.92 9.11
CA GLU A 74 11.60 1.05 10.08
C GLU A 74 10.99 -0.35 9.95
N TYR A 75 11.85 -1.34 9.69
CA TYR A 75 11.46 -2.74 9.61
C TYR A 75 12.31 -3.57 10.55
N ILE A 76 11.66 -4.22 11.52
CA ILE A 76 12.26 -5.11 12.49
C ILE A 76 11.71 -6.52 12.24
N GLY A 77 12.37 -7.28 11.37
CA GLY A 77 11.93 -8.62 11.05
C GLY A 77 13.00 -9.45 10.32
N PRO A 78 12.64 -10.67 9.87
CA PRO A 78 13.57 -11.54 9.16
C PRO A 78 14.08 -10.90 7.85
N VAL A 79 15.30 -11.27 7.45
CA VAL A 79 15.96 -10.78 6.22
C VAL A 79 15.15 -11.10 4.96
N LYS A 80 14.44 -12.23 4.95
CA LYS A 80 13.54 -12.62 3.83
C LYS A 80 12.34 -11.67 3.68
N GLY A 81 12.06 -10.85 4.69
CA GLY A 81 10.85 -10.06 4.78
C GLY A 81 9.73 -10.78 5.51
N SER A 82 8.72 -10.02 5.90
CA SER A 82 7.48 -10.51 6.50
C SER A 82 6.35 -10.33 5.50
N THR A 83 5.49 -11.36 5.41
CA THR A 83 4.41 -11.37 4.43
C THR A 83 3.07 -11.51 5.11
N PHE A 84 2.08 -10.75 4.67
CA PHE A 84 0.70 -10.82 5.15
C PHE A 84 -0.28 -10.48 4.04
N GLY A 85 -1.51 -10.98 4.15
CA GLY A 85 -2.57 -10.69 3.21
C GLY A 85 -3.48 -9.56 3.69
N VAL A 86 -3.96 -8.73 2.76
CA VAL A 86 -4.96 -7.67 3.01
C VAL A 86 -6.01 -7.67 1.91
N GLN A 87 -7.20 -7.17 2.24
CA GLN A 87 -8.22 -6.87 1.23
C GLN A 87 -7.87 -5.56 0.51
N LEU A 88 -7.42 -5.64 -0.75
CA LEU A 88 -6.95 -4.48 -1.51
C LEU A 88 -8.03 -3.41 -1.68
N GLY A 89 -9.28 -3.83 -1.88
CA GLY A 89 -10.41 -2.91 -1.98
C GLY A 89 -10.59 -2.07 -0.70
N ALA A 90 -10.58 -2.73 0.47
CA ALA A 90 -10.70 -2.04 1.75
C ALA A 90 -9.52 -1.10 2.03
N LEU A 91 -8.30 -1.48 1.62
CA LEU A 91 -7.12 -0.65 1.74
C LEU A 91 -7.27 0.64 0.91
N LEU A 92 -7.63 0.49 -0.36
CA LEU A 92 -7.85 1.64 -1.26
C LEU A 92 -8.99 2.53 -0.79
N ASP A 93 -10.09 1.96 -0.32
CA ASP A 93 -11.22 2.73 0.22
C ASP A 93 -10.80 3.52 1.46
N THR A 94 -9.95 2.95 2.32
CA THR A 94 -9.41 3.62 3.52
C THR A 94 -8.47 4.76 3.14
N LEU A 95 -7.56 4.53 2.19
CA LEU A 95 -6.68 5.57 1.67
C LEU A 95 -7.47 6.72 1.03
N ALA A 96 -8.55 6.41 0.30
CA ALA A 96 -9.42 7.44 -0.28
C ALA A 96 -10.16 8.27 0.80
N LEU A 97 -10.61 7.63 1.88
CA LEU A 97 -11.19 8.35 3.03
C LEU A 97 -10.18 9.30 3.67
N PHE A 98 -8.92 8.87 3.78
CA PHE A 98 -7.83 9.70 4.29
C PHE A 98 -7.54 10.86 3.33
N SER A 99 -7.43 10.61 2.02
CA SER A 99 -7.26 11.67 1.01
C SER A 99 -8.37 12.72 1.09
N ALA A 100 -9.63 12.29 1.23
CA ALA A 100 -10.78 13.18 1.33
C ALA A 100 -10.75 14.06 2.59
N ARG A 101 -10.12 13.57 3.68
CA ARG A 101 -10.02 14.28 4.96
C ARG A 101 -8.78 15.18 5.04
N GLY A 102 -7.66 14.75 4.47
CA GLY A 102 -6.43 15.53 4.36
C GLY A 102 -6.48 16.64 3.28
N GLY A 103 -7.49 16.65 2.40
CA GLY A 103 -7.65 17.63 1.32
C GLY A 103 -8.49 18.88 1.67
N GLY A 104 -8.78 19.15 2.95
CA GLY A 104 -9.87 20.05 3.33
C GLY A 104 -9.63 21.00 4.50
N SER A 105 -8.83 22.04 4.29
CA SER A 105 -9.17 23.38 4.81
C SER A 105 -9.48 24.30 3.62
N THR A 106 -10.67 24.11 3.04
CA THR A 106 -11.31 25.09 2.14
C THR A 106 -12.74 25.34 2.62
N TYR A 107 -12.85 25.73 3.89
CA TYR A 107 -13.97 26.52 4.40
C TYR A 107 -13.40 27.73 5.15
N GLY A 108 -12.93 28.72 4.40
CA GLY A 108 -12.42 29.98 4.92
C GLY A 108 -11.77 30.79 3.82
N GLY A 109 -12.42 31.86 3.36
CA GLY A 109 -11.89 32.73 2.32
C GLY A 109 -10.60 33.45 2.75
N GLY A 110 -9.70 33.68 1.80
CA GLY A 110 -8.53 34.54 1.97
C GLY A 110 -7.34 33.98 1.22
N GLY A 111 -6.90 34.68 0.17
CA GLY A 111 -5.69 34.33 -0.56
C GLY A 111 -4.47 34.30 0.34
N GLY A 112 -3.64 33.27 0.18
CA GLY A 112 -2.36 33.14 0.86
C GLY A 112 -1.80 31.73 0.72
N ASP A 113 -0.77 31.60 -0.11
CA ASP A 113 0.22 30.52 -0.20
C ASP A 113 -0.27 29.07 -0.42
N ALA A 114 -0.05 28.55 -1.63
CA ALA A 114 -0.34 27.17 -2.04
C ALA A 114 0.75 26.20 -1.54
N GLY A 115 0.97 26.15 -0.23
CA GLY A 115 1.98 25.32 0.41
C GLY A 115 1.39 24.19 1.25
N SER A 116 1.42 22.97 0.71
CA SER A 116 1.72 21.75 1.50
C SER A 116 0.79 21.37 2.67
N GLY A 117 -0.53 21.39 2.51
CA GLY A 117 -1.47 20.83 3.49
C GLY A 117 -1.79 19.36 3.23
N HIS A 118 -0.79 18.47 3.15
CA HIS A 118 -1.04 17.04 2.97
C HIS A 118 -0.66 16.33 4.27
N GLY A 119 -1.64 15.73 4.95
CA GLY A 119 -1.41 15.01 6.21
C GLY A 119 -0.45 13.83 6.03
N VAL A 120 0.27 13.48 7.09
CA VAL A 120 1.22 12.35 7.09
C VAL A 120 0.43 11.05 7.22
N LEU A 121 0.62 10.13 6.28
CA LEU A 121 0.10 8.76 6.39
C LEU A 121 1.13 7.92 7.15
N THR A 122 0.71 7.28 8.24
CA THR A 122 1.51 6.30 8.97
C THR A 122 0.94 4.90 8.75
N MET A 123 1.82 3.91 8.71
CA MET A 123 1.45 2.49 8.65
C MET A 123 2.25 1.72 9.69
N GLN A 124 1.54 0.93 10.48
CA GLN A 124 2.12 0.07 11.50
C GLN A 124 1.62 -1.35 11.31
N TYR A 125 2.55 -2.30 11.27
CA TYR A 125 2.23 -3.73 11.29
C TYR A 125 3.03 -4.40 12.42
N PRO A 126 2.38 -4.76 13.53
CA PRO A 126 3.08 -5.32 14.69
C PRO A 126 3.72 -6.68 14.41
N GLY A 127 3.05 -7.54 13.64
CA GLY A 127 3.54 -8.88 13.30
C GLY A 127 2.44 -9.81 12.83
N VAL A 128 2.80 -11.09 12.62
CA VAL A 128 1.88 -12.14 12.16
C VAL A 128 0.68 -12.25 13.11
N ASP A 129 -0.51 -12.42 12.52
CA ASP A 129 -1.82 -12.46 13.20
C ASP A 129 -2.31 -11.13 13.81
N ASP A 130 -1.59 -10.03 13.57
CA ASP A 130 -2.01 -8.69 13.99
C ASP A 130 -2.63 -7.89 12.83
N SER A 131 -3.33 -6.81 13.15
CA SER A 131 -3.93 -5.92 12.16
C SER A 131 -2.89 -4.92 11.64
N LEU A 132 -3.04 -4.55 10.37
CA LEU A 132 -2.38 -3.38 9.79
C LEU A 132 -3.11 -2.14 10.30
N VAL A 133 -2.42 -1.26 10.99
CA VAL A 133 -2.95 0.03 11.45
C VAL A 133 -2.49 1.11 10.49
N LEU A 134 -3.45 1.87 9.96
CA LEU A 134 -3.23 3.02 9.09
C LEU A 134 -3.63 4.26 9.87
N GLY A 135 -2.72 5.21 10.07
CA GLY A 135 -2.98 6.49 10.72
C GLY A 135 -2.85 7.64 9.74
N MET A 136 -3.66 8.67 9.90
CA MET A 136 -3.46 9.95 9.23
C MET A 136 -3.40 11.05 10.28
N GLU A 137 -2.28 11.76 10.28
CA GLU A 137 -2.04 12.94 11.11
C GLU A 137 -2.09 14.20 10.22
N ASP A 138 -3.03 15.09 10.52
CA ASP A 138 -3.10 16.40 9.86
C ASP A 138 -2.04 17.34 10.44
N ALA A 139 -1.51 18.25 9.63
CA ALA A 139 -0.47 19.23 10.00
C ALA A 139 -0.89 20.17 11.15
N SER A 140 -2.18 20.20 11.50
CA SER A 140 -2.73 20.93 12.66
C SER A 140 -2.74 20.11 13.97
N GLU A 141 -2.30 18.84 13.97
CA GLU A 141 -2.30 17.91 15.12
C GLU A 141 -3.70 17.70 15.76
N ALA A 142 -4.76 18.17 15.10
CA ALA A 142 -6.11 18.26 15.66
C ALA A 142 -6.99 17.05 15.32
N LEU A 143 -6.61 16.28 14.30
CA LEU A 143 -7.38 15.14 13.83
C LEU A 143 -6.44 13.97 13.50
N CYS A 144 -6.36 13.01 14.42
CA CYS A 144 -5.80 11.68 14.13
C CYS A 144 -6.94 10.79 13.66
N THR A 145 -6.84 10.26 12.43
CA THR A 145 -7.78 9.23 11.96
C THR A 145 -7.03 7.92 11.84
N ASP A 146 -7.39 6.96 12.69
CA ASP A 146 -6.84 5.61 12.65
C ASP A 146 -7.85 4.64 12.01
N ALA A 147 -7.33 3.71 11.22
CA ALA A 147 -8.06 2.62 10.64
C ALA A 147 -7.30 1.31 10.90
N GLU A 148 -8.00 0.36 11.51
CA GLU A 148 -7.48 -0.98 11.75
C GLU A 148 -7.97 -1.92 10.64
N MET A 149 -7.03 -2.57 9.97
CA MET A 149 -7.29 -3.53 8.91
C MET A 149 -6.82 -4.91 9.29
N ARG A 150 -7.76 -5.87 9.36
CA ARG A 150 -7.42 -7.27 9.60
C ARG A 150 -6.51 -7.81 8.51
N THR A 151 -5.38 -8.38 8.91
CA THR A 151 -4.53 -9.17 8.01
C THR A 151 -4.96 -10.62 8.04
N HIS A 152 -4.49 -11.40 7.06
CA HIS A 152 -4.64 -12.84 7.06
C HIS A 152 -3.32 -13.51 6.70
N VAL A 153 -3.10 -14.69 7.27
CA VAL A 153 -1.98 -15.56 6.92
C VAL A 153 -2.18 -16.09 5.51
N LEU A 154 -1.13 -15.99 4.71
CA LEU A 154 -1.14 -16.47 3.33
C LEU A 154 -0.93 -17.97 3.28
N ASP A 155 -1.52 -18.63 2.29
CA ASP A 155 -1.18 -20.01 1.98
C ASP A 155 0.28 -20.05 1.49
N PRO A 156 1.12 -20.98 1.96
CA PRO A 156 2.49 -21.15 1.44
C PRO A 156 2.57 -21.35 -0.08
N ALA A 157 1.49 -21.76 -0.75
CA ALA A 157 1.40 -21.82 -2.21
C ALA A 157 1.25 -20.45 -2.89
N ASP A 158 0.88 -19.41 -2.13
CA ASP A 158 0.56 -18.06 -2.60
C ASP A 158 1.73 -17.08 -2.38
N ASP A 159 2.96 -17.58 -2.52
CA ASP A 159 4.21 -16.82 -2.41
C ASP A 159 4.29 -15.81 -3.57
N GLY A 160 3.54 -14.73 -3.45
CA GLY A 160 3.39 -13.63 -4.40
C GLY A 160 4.66 -12.81 -4.59
N ALA A 161 5.81 -13.29 -4.10
CA ALA A 161 7.14 -12.73 -4.27
C ALA A 161 7.98 -13.48 -5.32
N GLN A 162 7.44 -14.52 -5.99
CA GLN A 162 8.16 -15.13 -7.10
C GLN A 162 8.32 -14.13 -8.25
N ALA A 163 9.56 -13.70 -8.48
CA ALA A 163 9.94 -12.91 -9.64
C ALA A 163 9.50 -13.64 -10.92
N ILE A 164 8.85 -12.91 -11.83
CA ILE A 164 8.57 -13.41 -13.17
C ILE A 164 9.92 -13.50 -13.88
N ALA A 165 10.53 -14.69 -13.89
CA ALA A 165 11.74 -14.92 -14.65
C ALA A 165 11.39 -14.80 -16.13
N LEU A 166 11.95 -13.80 -16.81
CA LEU A 166 11.88 -13.70 -18.26
C LEU A 166 12.52 -14.96 -18.85
N GLN A 167 11.80 -15.61 -19.75
CA GLN A 167 12.34 -16.75 -20.49
C GLN A 167 13.54 -16.29 -21.32
N ALA A 168 14.54 -17.18 -21.48
CA ALA A 168 15.80 -16.84 -22.14
C ALA A 168 15.63 -16.32 -23.59
N ASP A 169 14.54 -16.68 -24.26
CA ASP A 169 14.22 -16.26 -25.64
C ASP A 169 13.18 -15.12 -25.72
N ALA A 170 12.90 -14.43 -24.61
CA ALA A 170 11.92 -13.35 -24.60
C ALA A 170 12.40 -12.14 -25.41
N VAL A 171 11.53 -11.63 -26.29
CA VAL A 171 11.76 -10.36 -26.98
C VAL A 171 11.29 -9.23 -26.06
N ALA A 172 12.20 -8.32 -25.71
CA ALA A 172 11.88 -7.12 -24.95
C ALA A 172 11.79 -5.90 -25.88
N PHE A 173 10.76 -5.09 -25.70
CA PHE A 173 10.62 -3.78 -26.35
C PHE A 173 10.10 -2.76 -25.34
N ALA A 174 10.42 -1.49 -25.60
CA ALA A 174 9.89 -0.36 -24.85
C ALA A 174 9.07 0.51 -25.79
N VAL A 175 7.91 0.96 -25.32
CA VAL A 175 6.99 1.82 -26.07
C VAL A 175 6.43 2.87 -25.12
N GLU A 176 6.01 4.00 -25.66
CA GLU A 176 5.30 5.01 -24.88
C GLU A 176 3.97 4.42 -24.36
N ALA A 177 3.69 4.62 -23.07
CA ALA A 177 2.51 4.03 -22.43
C ALA A 177 1.19 4.52 -23.05
N SER A 178 1.14 5.78 -23.52
CA SER A 178 0.00 6.36 -24.23
C SER A 178 -0.30 5.59 -25.50
N VAL A 179 0.71 5.36 -26.35
CA VAL A 179 0.60 4.62 -27.60
C VAL A 179 0.15 3.18 -27.36
N LEU A 180 0.69 2.52 -26.34
CA LEU A 180 0.27 1.16 -25.98
C LEU A 180 -1.17 1.12 -25.51
N ARG A 181 -1.59 2.07 -24.67
CA ARG A 181 -2.97 2.16 -24.19
C ARG A 181 -3.93 2.34 -25.36
N ASP A 182 -3.68 3.31 -26.24
CA ASP A 182 -4.56 3.60 -27.38
C ASP A 182 -4.66 2.37 -28.31
N ALA A 183 -3.55 1.66 -28.54
CA ALA A 183 -3.55 0.42 -29.32
C ALA A 183 -4.35 -0.74 -28.67
N VAL A 184 -4.35 -0.83 -27.33
CA VAL A 184 -5.15 -1.82 -26.60
C VAL A 184 -6.63 -1.46 -26.64
N GLU A 185 -6.98 -0.18 -26.46
CA GLU A 185 -8.37 0.32 -26.54
C GLU A 185 -8.98 0.05 -27.93
N ASP A 186 -8.21 0.28 -29.01
CA ASP A 186 -8.62 -0.03 -30.37
C ASP A 186 -8.90 -1.53 -30.57
N LEU A 187 -8.09 -2.40 -29.96
CA LEU A 187 -8.27 -3.86 -30.06
C LEU A 187 -9.55 -4.33 -29.35
N GLU A 188 -9.84 -3.76 -28.18
CA GLU A 188 -11.08 -4.05 -27.44
C GLU A 188 -12.32 -3.68 -28.24
N ALA A 189 -12.30 -2.54 -28.93
CA ALA A 189 -13.41 -2.12 -29.79
C ALA A 189 -13.68 -3.14 -30.91
N VAL A 190 -12.63 -3.72 -31.52
CA VAL A 190 -12.75 -4.73 -32.58
C VAL A 190 -13.22 -6.08 -32.04
N ALA A 191 -12.76 -6.48 -30.85
CA ALA A 191 -13.12 -7.76 -30.24
C ALA A 191 -14.57 -7.82 -29.70
N SER A 192 -15.26 -6.68 -29.65
CA SER A 192 -16.65 -6.57 -29.17
C SER A 192 -17.73 -6.81 -30.24
N VAL A 193 -17.34 -7.17 -31.47
CA VAL A 193 -18.22 -7.52 -32.62
C VAL A 193 -18.24 -9.02 -32.84
#